data_AF-A0A939KNX4-F1
#
_entry.id   AF-A0A939KNX4-F1
#
_cell.length_a   1.000
_cell.length_b   1.000
_cell.length_c   1.000
_cell.angle_alpha   90.00
_cell.angle_beta   90.00
_cell.angle_gamma   90.00
#
_symmetry.space_group_name_H-M   'P 1'
#
loop_
_entity.id
_entity.type
_entity.pdbx_description
1 polymer ?
#
loop_
_entity_poly.entity_id
_entity_poly.type
_entity_poly.pdbx_seq_one_letter_code
_entity_poly.pdbx_strand_id
1 'polypeptide(L)'
;MAAVKGLSRGKKFLRTRARTGLVRSRNSLVPAIQMTVCAVGAYAFAEYILGHSGPLFAATSSLIALGFSREPRLRRVMEVGLGCTIGIAVGDLLLHWLGSDIWVAAVVLLVSILLARFLDSGNIFTTQLGLQSLLVVLLPAPAGGPFTRSLDAVVGGVFALLVTVLVPKDPRREPRQDVRKLLHELAEVLRECADAMIHSDSTQAWHALIRGRNCQPLVDRMRQTLRASGEVATLAPAYRRHRDELADLEHSLDFIDLALRNSRVFARRLTSAINHAALTDEATDNISEALQETAAAVDELTVALSELNDGARRAHLRVARQELTLVASRLHPRMLDVHRLEGETVVMLFRPLMVDLLEASGMEPQEARAVLPPL
;
A
#
# COMPACT_ATOMS: atom_id res chain seq x y z
N MET A 1 -44.81 -6.18 2.24
CA MET A 1 -43.92 -5.29 1.43
C MET A 1 -42.48 -5.12 1.99
N ALA A 2 -42.18 -5.52 3.23
CA ALA A 2 -40.82 -5.44 3.82
C ALA A 2 -39.86 -6.57 3.36
N ALA A 3 -40.36 -7.79 3.11
CA ALA A 3 -39.53 -8.93 2.70
C ALA A 3 -38.87 -8.77 1.31
N VAL A 4 -39.53 -8.06 0.39
CA VAL A 4 -39.01 -7.80 -0.97
C VAL A 4 -37.83 -6.82 -0.96
N LYS A 5 -37.77 -5.91 0.03
CA LYS A 5 -36.65 -4.96 0.19
C LYS A 5 -35.37 -5.63 0.72
N GLY A 6 -35.48 -6.71 1.50
CA GLY A 6 -34.34 -7.49 2.01
C GLY A 6 -33.61 -8.28 0.92
N LEU A 7 -34.38 -8.92 0.02
CA LEU A 7 -33.84 -9.69 -1.12
C LEU A 7 -33.12 -8.81 -2.15
N SER A 8 -33.58 -7.57 -2.38
CA SER A 8 -32.91 -6.65 -3.30
C SER A 8 -31.59 -6.10 -2.73
N ARG A 9 -31.51 -5.89 -1.41
CA ARG A 9 -30.25 -5.55 -0.71
C ARG A 9 -29.26 -6.71 -0.74
N GLY A 10 -29.70 -7.95 -0.53
CA GLY A 10 -28.86 -9.15 -0.64
C GLY A 10 -28.30 -9.37 -2.05
N LYS A 11 -29.13 -9.23 -3.08
CA LYS A 11 -28.68 -9.31 -4.48
C LYS A 11 -27.70 -8.20 -4.87
N LYS A 12 -27.92 -6.96 -4.40
CA LYS A 12 -26.98 -5.85 -4.61
C LYS A 12 -25.65 -6.10 -3.88
N PHE A 13 -25.69 -6.57 -2.63
CA PHE A 13 -24.48 -6.92 -1.87
C PHE A 13 -23.68 -8.06 -2.55
N LEU A 14 -24.36 -9.13 -2.98
CA LEU A 14 -23.75 -10.24 -3.71
C LEU A 14 -23.17 -9.79 -5.06
N ARG A 15 -23.88 -8.95 -5.81
CA ARG A 15 -23.41 -8.42 -7.10
C ARG A 15 -22.20 -7.50 -6.92
N THR A 16 -22.20 -6.63 -5.90
CA THR A 16 -21.03 -5.79 -5.58
C THR A 16 -19.85 -6.65 -5.14
N ARG A 17 -20.07 -7.65 -4.26
CA ARG A 17 -19.01 -8.57 -3.82
C ARG A 17 -18.46 -9.42 -4.96
N ALA A 18 -19.32 -9.91 -5.85
CA ALA A 18 -18.93 -10.65 -7.05
C ALA A 18 -18.16 -9.78 -8.03
N ARG A 19 -18.58 -8.53 -8.28
CA ARG A 19 -17.86 -7.59 -9.13
C ARG A 19 -16.48 -7.26 -8.54
N THR A 20 -16.40 -6.99 -7.23
CA THR A 20 -15.13 -6.76 -6.54
C THR A 20 -14.24 -8.00 -6.57
N GLY A 21 -14.82 -9.20 -6.41
CA GLY A 21 -14.13 -10.48 -6.52
C GLY A 21 -13.60 -10.75 -7.93
N LEU A 22 -14.38 -10.42 -8.96
CA LEU A 22 -14.00 -10.60 -10.36
C LEU A 22 -12.87 -9.66 -10.76
N VAL A 23 -12.95 -8.38 -10.36
CA VAL A 23 -11.85 -7.41 -10.57
C VAL A 23 -10.58 -7.87 -9.85
N ARG A 24 -10.70 -8.38 -8.61
CA ARG A 24 -9.57 -8.92 -7.85
C ARG A 24 -8.97 -10.14 -8.55
N SER A 25 -9.79 -11.10 -8.97
CA SER A 25 -9.36 -12.30 -9.68
C SER A 25 -8.64 -11.94 -10.99
N ARG A 26 -9.21 -11.04 -11.79
CA ARG A 26 -8.60 -10.57 -13.04
C ARG A 26 -7.24 -9.93 -12.80
N ASN A 27 -7.12 -9.08 -11.78
CA ASN A 27 -5.85 -8.44 -11.43
C ASN A 27 -4.83 -9.44 -10.86
N SER A 28 -5.28 -10.59 -10.34
CA SER A 28 -4.46 -11.67 -9.82
C SER A 28 -4.16 -12.79 -10.82
N LEU A 29 -4.65 -12.72 -12.07
CA LEU A 29 -4.45 -13.77 -13.08
C LEU A 29 -2.97 -14.02 -13.36
N VAL A 30 -2.19 -12.97 -13.61
CA VAL A 30 -0.76 -13.11 -13.92
C VAL A 30 0.01 -13.71 -12.74
N PRO A 31 -0.12 -13.20 -11.50
CA PRO A 31 0.49 -13.86 -10.34
C PRO A 31 0.00 -15.29 -10.10
N ALA A 32 -1.29 -15.58 -10.34
CA ALA A 32 -1.83 -16.93 -10.20
C ALA A 32 -1.18 -17.90 -11.19
N ILE A 33 -1.08 -17.52 -12.47
CA ILE A 33 -0.41 -18.32 -13.50
C ILE A 33 1.06 -18.54 -13.12
N GLN A 34 1.77 -17.50 -12.64
CA GLN A 34 3.15 -17.62 -12.19
C GLN A 34 3.30 -18.62 -11.04
N MET A 35 2.41 -18.54 -10.03
CA MET A 35 2.38 -19.49 -8.91
C MET A 35 2.10 -20.92 -9.38
N THR A 36 1.14 -21.09 -10.29
CA THR A 36 0.81 -22.40 -10.85
C THR A 36 1.98 -22.99 -11.63
N VAL A 37 2.59 -22.21 -12.55
CA VAL A 37 3.75 -22.66 -13.34
C VAL A 37 4.92 -22.98 -12.42
N CYS A 38 5.17 -22.18 -11.39
CA CYS A 38 6.23 -22.45 -10.43
C CYS A 38 5.97 -23.74 -9.63
N ALA A 39 4.76 -23.93 -9.12
CA ALA A 39 4.41 -25.08 -8.30
C ALA A 39 4.43 -26.39 -9.09
N VAL A 40 3.84 -26.38 -10.29
CA VAL A 40 3.87 -27.51 -11.21
C VAL A 40 5.29 -27.77 -11.71
N GLY A 41 6.08 -26.72 -11.98
CA GLY A 41 7.48 -26.84 -12.37
C GLY A 41 8.35 -27.46 -11.29
N ALA A 42 8.20 -27.03 -10.03
CA ALA A 42 8.92 -27.60 -8.89
C ALA A 42 8.56 -29.08 -8.67
N TYR A 43 7.27 -29.41 -8.78
CA TYR A 43 6.78 -30.79 -8.70
C TYR A 43 7.37 -31.66 -9.81
N ALA A 44 7.24 -31.22 -11.07
CA ALA A 44 7.74 -31.96 -12.22
C ALA A 44 9.26 -32.13 -12.19
N PHE A 45 10.01 -31.14 -11.68
CA PHE A 45 11.44 -31.25 -11.48
C PHE A 45 11.78 -32.33 -10.44
N ALA A 46 11.12 -32.32 -9.28
CA ALA A 46 11.36 -33.33 -8.26
C ALA A 46 10.95 -34.75 -8.73
N GLU A 47 9.87 -34.87 -9.49
CA GLU A 47 9.40 -36.18 -9.97
C GLU A 47 10.27 -36.72 -11.12
N TYR A 48 10.45 -35.94 -12.19
CA TYR A 48 11.09 -36.44 -13.41
C TYR A 48 12.62 -36.36 -13.39
N ILE A 49 13.21 -35.40 -12.66
CA ILE A 49 14.67 -35.20 -12.64
C ILE A 49 15.30 -35.82 -11.40
N LEU A 50 14.67 -35.67 -10.23
CA LEU A 50 15.17 -36.27 -8.98
C LEU A 50 14.60 -37.69 -8.73
N GLY A 51 13.58 -38.11 -9.48
CA GLY A 51 12.99 -39.45 -9.37
C GLY A 51 12.14 -39.65 -8.12
N HIS A 52 11.67 -38.58 -7.48
CA HIS A 52 10.87 -38.67 -6.26
C HIS A 52 9.42 -39.06 -6.57
N SER A 53 8.86 -39.98 -5.79
CA SER A 53 7.47 -40.43 -5.95
C SER A 53 6.49 -39.50 -5.22
N GLY A 54 5.72 -38.71 -5.96
CA GLY A 54 4.68 -37.82 -5.41
C GLY A 54 5.21 -36.63 -4.57
N PRO A 55 6.06 -35.74 -5.13
CA PRO A 55 6.73 -34.65 -4.39
C PRO A 55 5.81 -33.48 -4.03
N LEU A 56 4.79 -33.73 -3.20
CA LEU A 56 3.79 -32.74 -2.76
C LEU A 56 4.42 -31.53 -2.05
N PHE A 57 5.52 -31.73 -1.33
CA PHE A 57 6.20 -30.66 -0.59
C PHE A 57 6.93 -29.67 -1.51
N ALA A 58 7.38 -30.10 -2.69
CA ALA A 58 7.95 -29.20 -3.70
C ALA A 58 6.88 -28.25 -4.26
N ALA A 59 5.70 -28.79 -4.58
CA ALA A 59 4.56 -28.02 -5.06
C ALA A 59 4.01 -27.06 -3.99
N THR A 60 3.80 -27.55 -2.77
CA THR A 60 3.18 -26.74 -1.71
C THR A 60 4.16 -25.69 -1.16
N SER A 61 5.44 -26.02 -0.96
CA SER A 61 6.46 -25.06 -0.50
C SER A 61 6.62 -23.91 -1.48
N SER A 62 6.75 -24.19 -2.78
CA SER A 62 6.85 -23.14 -3.81
C SER A 62 5.58 -22.28 -3.90
N LEU A 63 4.39 -22.89 -3.87
CA LEU A 63 3.11 -22.19 -3.91
C LEU A 63 2.92 -21.24 -2.72
N ILE A 64 3.21 -21.71 -1.51
CA ILE A 64 3.03 -20.94 -0.27
C ILE A 64 4.09 -19.83 -0.20
N ALA A 65 5.35 -20.14 -0.54
CA ALA A 65 6.44 -19.16 -0.56
C ALA A 65 6.15 -18.00 -1.52
N LEU A 66 5.65 -18.29 -2.72
CA LEU A 66 5.30 -17.27 -3.70
C LEU A 66 4.02 -16.50 -3.38
N GLY A 67 3.09 -17.07 -2.60
CA GLY A 67 1.64 -16.77 -2.54
C GLY A 67 1.20 -15.29 -2.56
N PHE A 68 -0.08 -14.98 -2.46
CA PHE A 68 -0.53 -13.58 -2.54
C PHE A 68 -0.18 -12.76 -1.27
N SER A 69 1.01 -12.16 -1.20
CA SER A 69 1.38 -11.17 -0.16
C SER A 69 1.94 -9.90 -0.78
N ARG A 70 1.83 -8.83 0.00
CA ARG A 70 2.38 -7.49 -0.27
C ARG A 70 3.76 -7.30 0.36
N GLU A 71 4.20 -8.24 1.19
CA GLU A 71 5.56 -8.25 1.71
C GLU A 71 6.57 -8.38 0.57
N PRO A 72 7.78 -7.81 0.73
CA PRO A 72 8.84 -7.97 -0.25
C PRO A 72 9.01 -9.46 -0.55
N ARG A 73 8.79 -9.81 -1.83
CA ARG A 73 8.68 -11.21 -2.28
C ARG A 73 9.85 -12.05 -1.82
N LEU A 74 11.05 -11.49 -1.82
CA LEU A 74 12.27 -12.22 -1.46
C LEU A 74 12.30 -12.61 0.03
N ARG A 75 12.10 -11.65 0.93
CA ARG A 75 12.11 -11.92 2.38
C ARG A 75 11.06 -12.97 2.73
N ARG A 76 9.85 -12.82 2.18
CA ARG A 76 8.78 -13.78 2.41
C ARG A 76 9.08 -15.15 1.83
N VAL A 77 9.59 -15.25 0.60
CA VAL A 77 9.98 -16.54 0.00
C VAL A 77 11.04 -17.24 0.84
N MET A 78 11.99 -16.48 1.39
CA MET A 78 13.02 -17.02 2.30
C MET A 78 12.42 -17.46 3.63
N GLU A 79 11.65 -16.60 4.31
CA GLU A 79 11.01 -16.90 5.60
C GLU A 79 10.09 -18.12 5.48
N VAL A 80 9.18 -18.11 4.49
CA VAL A 80 8.24 -19.21 4.25
C VAL A 80 8.97 -20.47 3.78
N GLY A 81 9.92 -20.36 2.85
CA GLY A 81 10.67 -21.51 2.34
C GLY A 81 11.49 -22.19 3.44
N LEU A 82 12.13 -21.41 4.31
CA LEU A 82 12.82 -21.92 5.49
C LEU A 82 11.83 -22.52 6.49
N GLY A 83 10.72 -21.86 6.77
CA GLY A 83 9.67 -22.38 7.66
C GLY A 83 9.11 -23.72 7.18
N CYS A 84 8.86 -23.86 5.88
CA CYS A 84 8.43 -25.12 5.28
C CYS A 84 9.51 -26.21 5.41
N THR A 85 10.75 -25.89 5.04
CA THR A 85 11.86 -26.86 5.07
C THR A 85 12.16 -27.34 6.48
N ILE A 86 12.24 -26.41 7.45
CA ILE A 86 12.50 -26.72 8.87
C ILE A 86 11.32 -27.49 9.46
N GLY A 87 10.07 -27.08 9.16
CA GLY A 87 8.88 -27.76 9.64
C GLY A 87 8.85 -29.23 9.20
N ILE A 88 9.19 -29.49 7.94
CA ILE A 88 9.25 -30.86 7.40
C ILE A 88 10.38 -31.65 8.05
N ALA A 89 11.57 -31.07 8.17
CA ALA A 89 12.70 -31.72 8.80
C ALA A 89 12.43 -32.08 10.28
N VAL A 90 11.78 -31.19 11.03
CA VAL A 90 11.36 -31.44 12.42
C VAL A 90 10.29 -32.52 12.47
N GLY A 91 9.31 -32.48 11.56
CA GLY A 91 8.29 -33.52 11.43
C GLY A 91 8.90 -34.89 11.17
N ASP A 92 9.81 -35.00 10.19
CA ASP A 92 10.43 -36.28 9.80
C ASP A 92 11.33 -36.81 10.93
N LEU A 93 12.08 -35.93 11.61
CA LEU A 93 12.92 -36.30 12.74
C LEU A 93 12.10 -36.85 13.91
N LEU A 94 11.02 -36.15 14.30
CA LEU A 94 10.19 -36.59 15.42
C LEU A 94 9.37 -37.83 15.06
N LEU A 95 8.86 -37.94 13.83
CA LEU A 95 8.16 -39.14 13.35
C LEU A 95 9.07 -40.37 13.38
N HIS A 96 10.35 -40.21 12.98
CA HIS A 96 11.33 -41.30 13.01
C HIS A 96 11.58 -41.82 14.43
N TRP A 97 11.57 -40.96 15.45
CA TRP A 97 11.86 -41.32 16.83
C TRP A 97 10.62 -41.77 17.62
N LEU A 98 9.46 -41.15 17.39
CA LEU A 98 8.26 -41.32 18.21
C LEU A 98 7.20 -42.24 17.55
N GLY A 99 7.30 -42.52 16.25
CA GLY A 99 6.30 -43.31 15.52
C GLY A 99 5.06 -42.49 15.10
N SER A 100 4.04 -43.17 14.55
CA SER A 100 2.92 -42.56 13.82
C SER A 100 1.60 -42.44 14.60
N ASP A 101 1.65 -42.20 15.91
CA ASP A 101 0.44 -42.09 16.74
C ASP A 101 -0.16 -40.66 16.77
N ILE A 102 -1.46 -40.55 17.04
CA ILE A 102 -2.18 -39.26 17.13
C ILE A 102 -1.59 -38.35 18.23
N TRP A 103 -1.15 -38.93 19.35
CA TRP A 103 -0.53 -38.15 20.42
C TRP A 103 0.83 -37.57 19.97
N VAL A 104 1.55 -38.27 19.10
CA VAL A 104 2.81 -37.79 18.50
C VAL A 104 2.54 -36.57 17.64
N ALA A 105 1.47 -36.56 16.85
CA ALA A 105 1.08 -35.39 16.07
C ALA A 105 0.85 -34.15 16.95
N ALA A 106 0.23 -34.30 18.12
CA ALA A 106 0.03 -33.21 19.06
C ALA A 106 1.36 -32.68 19.64
N VAL A 107 2.27 -33.59 20.01
CA VAL A 107 3.61 -33.23 20.53
C VAL A 107 4.45 -32.54 19.45
N VAL A 108 4.47 -33.10 18.24
CA VAL A 108 5.19 -32.52 17.08
C VAL A 108 4.68 -31.12 16.79
N LEU A 109 3.37 -30.92 16.75
CA LEU A 109 2.78 -29.60 16.50
C LEU A 109 3.16 -28.60 17.60
N LEU A 110 3.06 -29.00 18.87
CA LEU A 110 3.43 -28.14 20.01
C LEU A 110 4.91 -27.74 19.94
N VAL A 111 5.80 -28.71 19.78
CA VAL A 111 7.26 -28.47 19.67
C VAL A 111 7.57 -27.58 18.48
N SER A 112 6.93 -27.82 17.33
CA SER A 112 7.09 -27.02 16.13
C SER A 112 6.68 -25.56 16.36
N ILE A 113 5.53 -25.31 16.97
CA ILE A 113 5.05 -23.95 17.24
C ILE A 113 5.98 -23.22 18.22
N LEU A 114 6.43 -23.90 19.28
CA LEU A 114 7.36 -23.33 20.25
C LEU A 114 8.72 -23.02 19.62
N LEU A 115 9.26 -23.95 18.83
CA LEU A 115 10.50 -23.75 18.08
C LEU A 115 10.36 -22.60 17.08
N ALA A 116 9.24 -22.53 16.37
CA ALA A 116 9.01 -21.46 15.41
C ALA A 116 8.95 -20.08 16.09
N ARG A 117 8.25 -19.97 17.23
CA ARG A 117 8.21 -18.75 18.05
C ARG A 117 9.55 -18.37 18.66
N PHE A 118 10.40 -19.36 18.92
CA PHE A 118 11.76 -19.14 19.39
C PHE A 118 12.67 -18.60 18.26
N LEU A 119 12.51 -19.11 17.04
CA LEU A 119 13.33 -18.71 15.88
C LEU A 119 12.88 -17.41 15.23
N ASP A 120 11.56 -17.15 15.18
CA ASP A 120 11.01 -15.96 14.56
C ASP A 120 9.73 -15.47 15.26
N SER A 121 9.57 -14.15 15.32
CA SER A 121 8.34 -13.49 15.76
C SER A 121 7.24 -13.51 14.70
N GLY A 122 7.58 -13.84 13.44
CA GLY A 122 6.70 -13.92 12.29
C GLY A 122 5.53 -14.90 12.45
N ASN A 123 4.31 -14.41 12.26
CA ASN A 123 3.10 -15.25 12.32
C ASN A 123 3.04 -16.25 11.15
N ILE A 124 3.54 -15.84 9.97
CA ILE A 124 3.57 -16.69 8.77
C ILE A 124 4.56 -17.82 8.97
N PHE A 125 5.80 -17.53 9.38
CA PHE A 125 6.82 -18.54 9.71
C PHE A 125 6.27 -19.60 10.69
N THR A 126 5.67 -19.14 11.80
CA THR A 126 5.08 -20.02 12.83
C THR A 126 4.00 -20.94 12.26
N THR A 127 3.08 -20.36 11.48
CA THR A 127 1.96 -21.11 10.89
C THR A 127 2.47 -22.16 9.89
N GLN A 128 3.47 -21.81 9.08
CA GLN A 128 4.00 -22.72 8.06
C GLN A 128 4.83 -23.84 8.66
N LEU A 129 5.69 -23.54 9.63
CA LEU A 129 6.49 -24.56 10.29
C LEU A 129 5.60 -25.61 10.99
N GLY A 130 4.56 -25.16 11.71
CA GLY A 130 3.60 -26.06 12.36
C GLY A 130 2.70 -26.84 11.39
N LEU A 131 2.21 -26.19 10.33
CA LEU A 131 1.38 -26.86 9.33
C LEU A 131 2.15 -27.96 8.60
N GLN A 132 3.41 -27.67 8.24
CA GLN A 132 4.22 -28.59 7.45
C GLN A 132 4.73 -29.78 8.28
N SER A 133 5.09 -29.56 9.55
CA SER A 133 5.42 -30.66 10.46
C SER A 133 4.21 -31.57 10.73
N LEU A 134 3.01 -31.00 10.85
CA LEU A 134 1.77 -31.77 10.99
C LEU A 134 1.46 -32.59 9.74
N LEU A 135 1.60 -32.01 8.53
CA LEU A 135 1.39 -32.72 7.27
C LEU A 135 2.32 -33.94 7.13
N VAL A 136 3.57 -33.81 7.56
CA VAL A 136 4.55 -34.90 7.55
C VAL A 136 4.13 -36.09 8.42
N VAL A 137 3.59 -35.83 9.61
CA VAL A 137 3.13 -36.87 10.53
C VAL A 137 1.89 -37.59 10.00
N LEU A 138 1.01 -36.88 9.30
CA LEU A 138 -0.25 -37.43 8.79
C LEU A 138 -0.12 -38.16 7.45
N LEU A 139 0.94 -37.88 6.68
CA LEU A 139 1.14 -38.48 5.36
C LEU A 139 1.99 -39.77 5.43
N PRO A 140 1.67 -40.81 4.64
CA PRO A 140 2.48 -42.03 4.55
C PRO A 140 3.91 -41.76 4.09
N ALA A 141 4.88 -42.46 4.68
CA ALA A 141 6.30 -42.30 4.37
C ALA A 141 6.58 -42.59 2.87
N PRO A 142 7.38 -41.76 2.17
CA PRO A 142 7.73 -42.00 0.77
C PRO A 142 8.74 -43.13 0.65
N ALA A 143 8.78 -43.79 -0.51
CA ALA A 143 9.69 -44.91 -0.75
C ALA A 143 11.18 -44.52 -0.77
N GLY A 144 11.52 -43.23 -0.96
CA GLY A 144 12.91 -42.76 -1.11
C GLY A 144 13.65 -42.39 0.17
N GLY A 145 13.09 -42.64 1.36
CA GLY A 145 13.74 -42.41 2.65
C GLY A 145 13.32 -41.10 3.36
N PRO A 146 13.78 -40.89 4.61
CA PRO A 146 13.23 -39.89 5.54
C PRO A 146 13.54 -38.43 5.16
N PHE A 147 14.52 -38.16 4.29
CA PHE A 147 14.91 -36.80 3.89
C PHE A 147 14.40 -36.39 2.50
N THR A 148 13.63 -37.24 1.83
CA THR A 148 13.09 -36.91 0.50
C THR A 148 12.13 -35.73 0.55
N ARG A 149 11.29 -35.66 1.58
CA ARG A 149 10.31 -34.59 1.78
C ARG A 149 10.97 -33.24 2.07
N SER A 150 12.03 -33.23 2.87
CA SER A 150 12.77 -32.00 3.18
C SER A 150 13.52 -31.49 1.95
N LEU A 151 14.11 -32.39 1.15
CA LEU A 151 14.70 -32.04 -0.14
C LEU A 151 13.65 -31.46 -1.11
N ASP A 152 12.46 -32.06 -1.19
CA ASP A 152 11.35 -31.53 -2.00
C ASP A 152 10.99 -30.10 -1.61
N ALA A 153 10.92 -29.80 -0.32
CA ALA A 153 10.61 -28.46 0.15
C ALA A 153 11.69 -27.43 -0.19
N VAL A 154 12.97 -27.84 -0.16
CA VAL A 154 14.10 -27.01 -0.64
C VAL A 154 13.95 -26.74 -2.13
N VAL A 155 13.65 -27.75 -2.95
CA VAL A 155 13.40 -27.57 -4.39
C VAL A 155 12.27 -26.57 -4.62
N GLY A 156 11.16 -26.71 -3.89
CA GLY A 156 10.06 -25.75 -3.94
C GLY A 156 10.48 -24.32 -3.58
N GLY A 157 11.24 -24.14 -2.50
CA GLY A 157 11.78 -22.84 -2.10
C GLY A 157 12.72 -22.23 -3.15
N VAL A 158 13.60 -23.04 -3.74
CA VAL A 158 14.53 -22.61 -4.80
C VAL A 158 13.77 -22.20 -6.06
N PHE A 159 12.75 -22.95 -6.48
CA PHE A 159 11.91 -22.57 -7.62
C PHE A 159 11.17 -21.25 -7.37
N ALA A 160 10.60 -21.08 -6.17
CA ALA A 160 9.94 -19.83 -5.79
C ALA A 160 10.91 -18.63 -5.81
N LEU A 161 12.14 -18.85 -5.32
CA LEU A 161 13.21 -17.86 -5.36
C LEU A 161 13.59 -17.51 -6.81
N LEU A 162 13.78 -18.53 -7.65
CA LEU A 162 14.14 -18.38 -9.05
C LEU A 162 13.07 -17.61 -9.83
N VAL A 163 11.79 -17.94 -9.67
CA VAL A 163 10.67 -17.19 -10.29
C VAL A 163 10.61 -15.76 -9.77
N THR A 164 10.88 -15.54 -8.48
CA THR A 164 10.90 -14.20 -7.87
C THR A 164 12.01 -13.33 -8.46
N VAL A 165 13.18 -13.92 -8.75
CA VAL A 165 14.33 -13.23 -9.35
C VAL A 165 14.17 -13.03 -10.86
N LEU A 166 13.63 -14.03 -11.57
CA LEU A 166 13.47 -14.00 -13.04
C LEU A 166 12.28 -13.18 -13.52
N VAL A 167 11.22 -13.07 -12.71
CA VAL A 167 10.02 -12.28 -13.04
C VAL A 167 9.81 -11.17 -12.00
N PRO A 168 10.76 -10.23 -11.90
CA PRO A 168 10.64 -9.14 -10.97
C PRO A 168 9.52 -8.19 -11.40
N LYS A 169 8.67 -7.84 -10.44
CA LYS A 169 7.59 -6.86 -10.64
C LYS A 169 8.20 -5.47 -10.50
N ASP A 170 7.89 -4.55 -11.42
CA ASP A 170 8.36 -3.16 -11.32
C ASP A 170 7.93 -2.57 -9.95
N PRO A 171 8.88 -2.27 -9.04
CA PRO A 171 8.58 -1.84 -7.68
C PRO A 171 7.93 -0.45 -7.64
N ARG A 172 7.93 0.30 -8.74
CA ARG A 172 7.39 1.67 -8.79
C ARG A 172 5.89 1.71 -9.00
N ARG A 173 5.31 0.69 -9.64
CA ARG A 173 3.90 0.72 -10.09
C ARG A 173 2.90 0.87 -8.96
N GLU A 174 3.08 0.14 -7.86
CA GLU A 174 2.14 0.19 -6.74
C GLU A 174 2.22 1.52 -5.96
N PRO A 175 3.40 2.02 -5.54
CA PRO A 175 3.53 3.33 -4.91
C PRO A 175 2.90 4.46 -5.71
N ARG A 176 3.10 4.47 -7.03
CA ARG A 176 2.55 5.49 -7.93
C ARG A 176 1.04 5.42 -8.09
N GLN A 177 0.46 4.23 -8.07
CA GLN A 177 -1.01 4.09 -8.03
C GLN A 177 -1.60 4.54 -6.70
N ASP A 178 -0.86 4.35 -5.60
CA ASP A 178 -1.30 4.80 -4.28
C ASP A 178 -1.19 6.32 -4.15
N VAL A 179 -0.09 6.96 -4.60
CA VAL A 179 0.04 8.43 -4.61
C VAL A 179 -1.03 9.07 -5.48
N ARG A 180 -1.36 8.45 -6.63
CA ARG A 180 -2.40 8.96 -7.53
C ARG A 180 -3.76 9.02 -6.84
N LYS A 181 -4.11 7.99 -6.08
CA LYS A 181 -5.38 7.98 -5.33
C LYS A 181 -5.35 9.01 -4.21
N LEU A 182 -4.22 9.10 -3.49
CA LEU A 182 -4.08 9.98 -2.35
C LEU A 182 -4.22 11.45 -2.73
N LEU A 183 -3.49 11.89 -3.76
CA LEU A 183 -3.56 13.27 -4.24
C LEU A 183 -4.90 13.60 -4.90
N HIS A 184 -5.51 12.64 -5.59
CA HIS A 184 -6.88 12.82 -6.10
C HIS A 184 -7.87 13.09 -4.95
N GLU A 185 -7.82 12.33 -3.85
CA GLU A 185 -8.67 12.62 -2.68
C GLU A 185 -8.35 13.98 -2.04
N LEU A 186 -7.08 14.39 -2.02
CA LEU A 186 -6.69 15.73 -1.52
C LEU A 186 -7.26 16.85 -2.41
N ALA A 187 -7.11 16.75 -3.73
CA ALA A 187 -7.67 17.73 -4.67
C ALA A 187 -9.20 17.84 -4.50
N GLU A 188 -9.87 16.71 -4.32
CA GLU A 188 -11.31 16.67 -4.11
C GLU A 188 -11.74 17.29 -2.77
N VAL A 189 -10.97 17.11 -1.69
CA VAL A 189 -11.21 17.82 -0.42
C VAL A 189 -11.13 19.33 -0.63
N LEU A 190 -10.18 19.82 -1.41
CA LEU A 190 -10.02 21.25 -1.69
C LEU A 190 -11.16 21.80 -2.53
N ARG A 191 -11.61 21.07 -3.56
CA ARG A 191 -12.79 21.42 -4.37
C ARG A 191 -14.06 21.47 -3.53
N GLU A 192 -14.30 20.45 -2.71
CA GLU A 192 -15.48 20.43 -1.82
C GLU A 192 -15.44 21.59 -0.82
N CYS A 193 -14.26 22.01 -0.35
CA CYS A 193 -14.12 23.23 0.46
C CYS A 193 -14.44 24.50 -0.32
N ALA A 194 -13.98 24.63 -1.57
CA ALA A 194 -14.30 25.78 -2.42
C ALA A 194 -15.80 25.87 -2.72
N ASP A 195 -16.41 24.74 -3.09
CA ASP A 195 -17.85 24.67 -3.36
C ASP A 195 -18.68 24.99 -2.10
N ALA A 196 -18.25 24.52 -0.93
CA ALA A 196 -18.90 24.82 0.34
C ALA A 196 -18.88 26.33 0.66
N MET A 197 -17.80 27.02 0.29
CA MET A 197 -17.69 28.46 0.44
C MET A 197 -18.65 29.21 -0.47
N ILE A 198 -18.62 28.91 -1.77
CA ILE A 198 -19.47 29.55 -2.79
C ILE A 198 -20.96 29.42 -2.44
N HIS A 199 -21.38 28.23 -1.98
CA HIS A 199 -22.78 27.96 -1.66
C HIS A 199 -23.15 28.26 -0.19
N SER A 200 -22.20 28.72 0.62
CA SER A 200 -22.36 28.89 2.07
C SER A 200 -22.92 27.63 2.77
N ASP A 201 -22.52 26.44 2.30
CA ASP A 201 -22.97 25.15 2.83
C ASP A 201 -21.94 24.54 3.79
N SER A 202 -22.18 24.72 5.09
CA SER A 202 -21.32 24.15 6.13
C SER A 202 -21.36 22.62 6.19
N THR A 203 -22.42 21.99 5.67
CA THR A 203 -22.54 20.53 5.57
C THR A 203 -21.55 19.99 4.53
N GLN A 204 -21.40 20.68 3.40
CA GLN A 204 -20.43 20.33 2.37
C GLN A 204 -18.99 20.45 2.89
N ALA A 205 -18.67 21.50 3.65
CA ALA A 205 -17.36 21.63 4.32
C ALA A 205 -17.10 20.49 5.31
N TRP A 206 -18.14 20.00 6.01
CA TRP A 206 -18.03 18.85 6.90
C TRP A 206 -17.83 17.54 6.13
N HIS A 207 -18.43 17.38 4.95
CA HIS A 207 -18.16 16.26 4.06
C HIS A 207 -16.70 16.22 3.61
N ALA A 208 -16.13 17.37 3.23
CA ALA A 208 -14.71 17.50 2.90
C ALA A 208 -13.80 17.06 4.06
N LEU A 209 -14.14 17.46 5.30
CA LEU A 209 -13.42 17.02 6.50
C LEU A 209 -13.46 15.50 6.69
N ILE A 210 -14.62 14.87 6.49
CA ILE A 210 -14.76 13.41 6.57
C ILE A 210 -13.93 12.72 5.49
N ARG A 211 -14.00 13.24 4.26
CA ARG A 211 -13.22 12.73 3.12
C ARG A 211 -11.72 12.76 3.41
N GLY A 212 -11.22 13.90 3.91
CA GLY A 212 -9.82 14.02 4.35
C GLY A 212 -9.46 13.05 5.49
N ARG A 213 -10.34 12.83 6.47
CA ARG A 213 -10.10 11.84 7.55
C ARG A 213 -10.05 10.40 7.04
N ASN A 214 -10.85 10.07 6.03
CA ASN A 214 -10.87 8.75 5.41
C ASN A 214 -9.63 8.46 4.54
N CYS A 215 -8.74 9.44 4.35
CA CYS A 215 -7.47 9.25 3.63
C CYS A 215 -6.38 8.60 4.48
N GLN A 216 -6.49 8.57 5.82
CA GLN A 216 -5.44 8.00 6.68
C GLN A 216 -5.05 6.55 6.31
N PRO A 217 -6.01 5.63 6.06
CA PRO A 217 -5.67 4.27 5.63
C PRO A 217 -4.99 4.19 4.26
N LEU A 218 -5.14 5.23 3.40
CA LEU A 218 -4.44 5.31 2.12
C LEU A 218 -2.98 5.73 2.35
N VAL A 219 -2.72 6.69 3.23
CA VAL A 219 -1.35 7.09 3.64
C VAL A 219 -0.61 5.90 4.24
N ASP A 220 -1.22 5.21 5.21
CA ASP A 220 -0.60 4.09 5.90
C ASP A 220 -0.29 2.93 4.93
N ARG A 221 -1.20 2.69 3.98
CA ARG A 221 -0.98 1.72 2.90
C ARG A 221 0.18 2.14 2.01
N MET A 222 0.23 3.40 1.59
CA MET A 222 1.30 3.89 0.71
C MET A 222 2.67 3.79 1.38
N ARG A 223 2.77 4.12 2.68
CA ARG A 223 3.99 3.92 3.49
C ARG A 223 4.43 2.46 3.50
N GLN A 224 3.49 1.53 3.69
CA GLN A 224 3.79 0.09 3.64
C GLN A 224 4.27 -0.33 2.24
N THR A 225 3.60 0.13 1.19
CA THR A 225 3.95 -0.16 -0.21
C THR A 225 5.34 0.38 -0.56
N LEU A 226 5.68 1.61 -0.16
CA LEU A 226 6.99 2.22 -0.39
C LEU A 226 8.11 1.47 0.32
N ARG A 227 7.93 1.11 1.60
CA ARG A 227 8.91 0.29 2.33
C ARG A 227 9.15 -1.05 1.65
N ALA A 228 8.10 -1.76 1.26
CA ALA A 228 8.20 -3.02 0.54
C ALA A 228 8.90 -2.84 -0.83
N SER A 229 8.61 -1.74 -1.53
CA SER A 229 9.21 -1.42 -2.83
C SER A 229 10.70 -1.06 -2.71
N GLY A 230 11.08 -0.33 -1.65
CA GLY A 230 12.45 0.00 -1.31
C GLY A 230 13.28 -1.25 -0.99
N GLU A 231 12.72 -2.19 -0.21
CA GLU A 231 13.35 -3.48 0.04
C GLU A 231 13.57 -4.29 -1.27
N VAL A 232 12.61 -4.26 -2.19
CA VAL A 232 12.78 -4.91 -3.51
C VAL A 232 13.88 -4.22 -4.32
N ALA A 233 13.93 -2.88 -4.32
CA ALA A 233 14.94 -2.11 -5.05
C ALA A 233 16.37 -2.30 -4.49
N THR A 234 16.52 -2.55 -3.18
CA THR A 234 17.82 -2.82 -2.56
C THR A 234 18.30 -4.26 -2.81
N LEU A 235 17.40 -5.24 -2.78
CA LEU A 235 17.72 -6.65 -2.93
C LEU A 235 17.88 -7.11 -4.39
N ALA A 236 17.17 -6.50 -5.34
CA ALA A 236 17.20 -6.90 -6.75
C ALA A 236 18.19 -6.05 -7.57
N PRO A 237 19.28 -6.62 -8.14
CA PRO A 237 20.28 -5.88 -8.90
C PRO A 237 19.70 -5.06 -10.06
N ALA A 238 18.68 -5.60 -10.74
CA ALA A 238 18.02 -4.97 -11.88
C ALA A 238 17.28 -3.65 -11.54
N TYR A 239 16.95 -3.42 -10.26
CA TYR A 239 16.15 -2.27 -9.83
C TYR A 239 16.89 -1.30 -8.91
N ARG A 240 18.18 -1.54 -8.62
CA ARG A 240 18.99 -0.64 -7.77
C ARG A 240 18.98 0.81 -8.26
N ARG A 241 18.91 1.02 -9.58
CA ARG A 241 18.83 2.35 -10.21
C ARG A 241 17.56 3.16 -9.86
N HIS A 242 16.50 2.50 -9.38
CA HIS A 242 15.24 3.16 -9.03
C HIS A 242 15.12 3.46 -7.53
N ARG A 243 16.18 3.21 -6.75
CA ARG A 243 16.19 3.47 -5.31
C ARG A 243 15.99 4.96 -5.03
N ASP A 244 16.68 5.82 -5.77
CA ASP A 244 16.61 7.27 -5.60
C ASP A 244 15.19 7.77 -5.93
N GLU A 245 14.58 7.26 -7.00
CA GLU A 245 13.20 7.57 -7.38
C GLU A 245 12.17 7.19 -6.30
N LEU A 246 12.37 6.06 -5.62
CA LEU A 246 11.51 5.62 -4.51
C LEU A 246 11.75 6.46 -3.25
N ALA A 247 12.99 6.87 -3.00
CA ALA A 247 13.34 7.75 -1.89
C ALA A 247 12.74 9.16 -2.08
N ASP A 248 12.78 9.70 -3.30
CA ASP A 248 12.14 10.96 -3.66
C ASP A 248 10.62 10.88 -3.40
N LEU A 249 9.97 9.78 -3.82
CA LEU A 249 8.54 9.58 -3.60
C LEU A 249 8.18 9.39 -2.12
N GLU A 250 9.05 8.74 -1.33
CA GLU A 250 8.91 8.63 0.13
C GLU A 250 9.01 10.01 0.80
N HIS A 251 9.96 10.83 0.36
CA HIS A 251 10.11 12.21 0.82
C HIS A 251 8.86 13.06 0.49
N SER A 252 8.38 13.01 -0.76
CA SER A 252 7.13 13.67 -1.13
C SER A 252 5.93 13.20 -0.29
N LEU A 253 5.85 11.91 0.07
CA LEU A 253 4.75 11.38 0.87
C LEU A 253 4.68 12.01 2.27
N ASP A 254 5.81 12.30 2.89
CA ASP A 254 5.82 12.92 4.22
C ASP A 254 5.14 14.30 4.18
N PHE A 255 5.42 15.10 3.15
CA PHE A 255 4.75 16.38 2.93
C PHE A 255 3.30 16.24 2.49
N ILE A 256 2.95 15.23 1.69
CA ILE A 256 1.55 14.96 1.35
C ILE A 256 0.73 14.58 2.59
N ASP A 257 1.29 13.83 3.56
CA ASP A 257 0.64 13.56 4.85
C ASP A 257 0.44 14.86 5.66
N LEU A 258 1.44 15.75 5.67
CA LEU A 258 1.32 17.07 6.30
C LEU A 258 0.24 17.93 5.64
N ALA A 259 0.20 17.99 4.31
CA ALA A 259 -0.84 18.67 3.55
C ALA A 259 -2.23 18.09 3.87
N LEU A 260 -2.40 16.77 3.93
CA LEU A 260 -3.66 16.13 4.33
C LEU A 260 -4.05 16.39 5.79
N ARG A 261 -3.08 16.58 6.69
CA ARG A 261 -3.35 17.02 8.08
C ARG A 261 -3.87 18.45 8.07
N ASN A 262 -3.17 19.35 7.38
CA ASN A 262 -3.53 20.76 7.31
C ASN A 262 -4.86 20.98 6.59
N SER A 263 -5.17 20.24 5.53
CA SER A 263 -6.46 20.31 4.84
C SER A 263 -7.64 19.93 5.74
N ARG A 264 -7.47 18.96 6.67
CA ARG A 264 -8.50 18.62 7.67
C ARG A 264 -8.69 19.72 8.70
N VAL A 265 -7.61 20.35 9.16
CA VAL A 265 -7.71 21.49 10.11
C VAL A 265 -8.40 22.67 9.42
N PHE A 266 -8.00 22.96 8.18
CA PHE A 266 -8.61 23.96 7.31
C PHE A 266 -10.11 23.70 7.12
N ALA A 267 -10.50 22.52 6.62
CA ALA A 267 -11.90 22.15 6.39
C ALA A 267 -12.75 22.29 7.66
N ARG A 268 -12.23 21.87 8.82
CA ARG A 268 -12.92 22.05 10.11
C ARG A 268 -13.12 23.53 10.46
N ARG A 269 -12.10 24.36 10.27
CA ARG A 269 -12.21 25.81 10.56
C ARG A 269 -13.16 26.48 9.57
N LEU A 270 -13.13 26.05 8.32
CA LEU A 270 -14.00 26.55 7.27
C LEU A 270 -15.48 26.32 7.58
N THR A 271 -15.86 25.13 8.08
CA THR A 271 -17.22 24.87 8.57
C THR A 271 -17.66 25.92 9.62
N SER A 272 -16.76 26.30 10.53
CA SER A 272 -17.04 27.33 11.53
C SER A 272 -17.16 28.72 10.90
N ALA A 273 -16.30 29.07 9.95
CA ALA A 273 -16.31 30.38 9.29
C ALA A 273 -17.60 30.60 8.48
N ILE A 274 -18.07 29.56 7.77
CA ILE A 274 -19.35 29.58 7.03
C ILE A 274 -20.52 29.76 7.99
N ASN A 275 -20.59 28.98 9.08
CA ASN A 275 -21.70 29.06 10.04
C ASN A 275 -21.85 30.42 10.73
N HIS A 276 -20.76 31.18 10.89
CA HIS A 276 -20.77 32.50 11.53
C HIS A 276 -20.80 33.66 10.52
N ALA A 277 -20.96 33.37 9.21
CA ALA A 277 -20.88 34.36 8.13
C ALA A 277 -19.65 35.29 8.29
N ALA A 278 -18.49 34.66 8.55
CA ALA A 278 -17.26 35.34 8.94
C ALA A 278 -16.49 35.99 7.77
N LEU A 279 -16.94 35.76 6.53
CA LEU A 279 -16.29 36.20 5.29
C LEU A 279 -17.22 37.14 4.52
N THR A 280 -16.63 38.11 3.81
CA THR A 280 -17.33 38.93 2.80
C THR A 280 -17.53 38.10 1.52
N ASP A 281 -18.41 38.55 0.62
CA ASP A 281 -18.62 37.89 -0.67
C ASP A 281 -17.31 37.88 -1.50
N GLU A 282 -16.60 39.02 -1.55
CA GLU A 282 -15.30 39.15 -2.22
C GLU A 282 -14.24 38.20 -1.62
N ALA A 283 -14.16 38.10 -0.28
CA ALA A 283 -13.25 37.16 0.38
C ALA A 283 -13.63 35.70 0.10
N THR A 284 -14.92 35.41 -0.02
CA THR A 284 -15.42 34.07 -0.33
C THR A 284 -15.01 33.67 -1.74
N ASP A 285 -15.17 34.55 -2.71
CA ASP A 285 -14.75 34.31 -4.10
C ASP A 285 -13.23 34.11 -4.19
N ASN A 286 -12.43 35.02 -3.60
CA ASN A 286 -10.98 34.97 -3.64
C ASN A 286 -10.39 33.68 -3.01
N ILE A 287 -10.91 33.25 -1.86
CA ILE A 287 -10.43 32.02 -1.20
C ILE A 287 -10.91 30.78 -1.96
N SER A 288 -12.13 30.78 -2.50
CA SER A 288 -12.66 29.66 -3.28
C SER A 288 -11.86 29.47 -4.57
N GLU A 289 -11.51 30.57 -5.25
CA GLU A 289 -10.63 30.55 -6.42
C GLU A 289 -9.26 29.97 -6.05
N ALA A 290 -8.63 30.45 -4.97
CA ALA A 290 -7.34 29.92 -4.51
C ALA A 290 -7.39 28.41 -4.17
N LEU A 291 -8.52 27.92 -3.62
CA LEU A 291 -8.73 26.48 -3.37
C LEU A 291 -8.88 25.67 -4.66
N GLN A 292 -9.61 26.19 -5.66
CA GLN A 292 -9.77 25.55 -6.96
C GLN A 292 -8.45 25.51 -7.73
N GLU A 293 -7.70 26.63 -7.76
CA GLU A 293 -6.36 26.71 -8.36
C GLU A 293 -5.39 25.73 -7.68
N THR A 294 -5.44 25.63 -6.35
CA THR A 294 -4.64 24.63 -5.62
C THR A 294 -5.04 23.21 -6.00
N ALA A 295 -6.34 22.91 -6.09
CA ALA A 295 -6.79 21.58 -6.46
C ALA A 295 -6.32 21.19 -7.87
N ALA A 296 -6.30 22.14 -8.81
CA ALA A 296 -5.73 21.94 -10.15
C ALA A 296 -4.23 21.67 -10.09
N ALA A 297 -3.48 22.44 -9.30
CA ALA A 297 -2.04 22.21 -9.12
C ALA A 297 -1.72 20.87 -8.44
N VAL A 298 -2.59 20.39 -7.54
CA VAL A 298 -2.50 19.04 -6.94
C VAL A 298 -2.78 17.95 -7.98
N ASP A 299 -3.69 18.15 -8.93
CA ASP A 299 -3.87 17.22 -10.05
C ASP A 299 -2.63 17.18 -10.95
N GLU A 300 -1.99 18.31 -11.20
CA GLU A 300 -0.73 18.36 -11.94
C GLU A 300 0.40 17.64 -11.19
N LEU A 301 0.49 17.82 -9.87
CA LEU A 301 1.39 17.06 -9.00
C LEU A 301 1.09 15.55 -9.05
N THR A 302 -0.19 15.18 -9.19
CA THR A 302 -0.63 13.79 -9.35
C THR A 302 -0.09 13.17 -10.63
N VAL A 303 -0.17 13.92 -11.74
CA VAL A 303 0.41 13.50 -13.03
C VAL A 303 1.92 13.34 -12.87
N ALA A 304 2.58 14.33 -12.28
CA ALA A 304 4.03 14.33 -12.08
C ALA A 304 4.53 13.12 -11.28
N LEU A 305 3.95 12.86 -10.11
CA LEU A 305 4.38 11.78 -9.22
C LEU A 305 3.96 10.38 -9.69
N SER A 306 3.05 10.28 -10.68
CA SER A 306 2.67 9.00 -11.29
C SER A 306 3.41 8.67 -12.60
N GLU A 307 4.12 9.65 -13.20
CA GLU A 307 4.76 9.57 -14.53
C GLU A 307 6.08 8.78 -14.56
N LEU A 308 6.21 7.81 -15.48
CA LEU A 308 7.36 6.89 -15.63
C LEU A 308 8.54 7.53 -16.34
N ASN A 309 8.28 8.48 -17.24
CA ASN A 309 9.31 9.19 -17.97
C ASN A 309 9.86 10.34 -17.12
N ASP A 310 11.15 10.32 -16.79
CA ASP A 310 11.81 11.36 -16.00
C ASP A 310 11.71 12.76 -16.61
N GLY A 311 11.69 12.86 -17.95
CA GLY A 311 11.54 14.13 -18.66
C GLY A 311 10.15 14.74 -18.44
N ALA A 312 9.10 13.94 -18.66
CA ALA A 312 7.72 14.35 -18.45
C ALA A 312 7.44 14.61 -16.96
N ARG A 313 7.94 13.77 -16.05
CA ARG A 313 7.84 13.98 -14.60
C ARG A 313 8.38 15.36 -14.20
N ARG A 314 9.58 15.72 -14.64
CA ARG A 314 10.19 17.02 -14.32
C ARG A 314 9.42 18.20 -14.92
N ALA A 315 8.83 18.04 -16.11
CA ALA A 315 8.00 19.07 -16.71
C ALA A 315 6.73 19.32 -15.86
N HIS A 316 5.98 18.27 -15.52
CA HIS A 316 4.79 18.37 -14.69
C HIS A 316 5.10 18.89 -13.27
N LEU A 317 6.21 18.45 -12.66
CA LEU A 317 6.64 19.00 -11.36
C LEU A 317 6.90 20.52 -11.41
N ARG A 318 7.47 21.02 -12.52
CA ARG A 318 7.70 22.47 -12.69
C ARG A 318 6.38 23.22 -12.84
N VAL A 319 5.42 22.69 -13.59
CA VAL A 319 4.09 23.30 -13.76
C VAL A 319 3.36 23.34 -12.42
N ALA A 320 3.24 22.20 -11.72
CA ALA A 320 2.60 22.14 -10.41
C ALA A 320 3.23 23.14 -9.42
N ARG A 321 4.57 23.22 -9.40
CA ARG A 321 5.30 24.17 -8.55
C ARG A 321 5.00 25.62 -8.91
N GLN A 322 4.96 25.96 -10.20
CA GLN A 322 4.64 27.31 -10.67
C GLN A 322 3.22 27.72 -10.27
N GLU A 323 2.24 26.84 -10.45
CA GLU A 323 0.85 27.07 -10.08
C GLU A 323 0.69 27.24 -8.56
N LEU A 324 1.27 26.33 -7.76
CA LEU A 324 1.29 26.46 -6.30
C LEU A 324 1.98 27.75 -5.85
N THR A 325 3.06 28.15 -6.51
CA THR A 325 3.79 29.40 -6.20
C THR A 325 2.91 30.63 -6.45
N LEU A 326 2.16 30.61 -7.56
CA LEU A 326 1.23 31.69 -7.92
C LEU A 326 0.14 31.86 -6.87
N VAL A 327 -0.49 30.77 -6.43
CA VAL A 327 -1.50 30.80 -5.36
C VAL A 327 -0.87 31.28 -4.05
N ALA A 328 0.26 30.68 -3.64
CA ALA A 328 0.93 31.00 -2.39
C ALA A 328 1.34 32.48 -2.28
N SER A 329 1.76 33.11 -3.38
CA SER A 329 2.13 34.53 -3.42
C SER A 329 0.99 35.49 -3.06
N ARG A 330 -0.27 35.05 -3.15
CA ARG A 330 -1.47 35.84 -2.86
C ARG A 330 -2.09 35.52 -1.49
N LEU A 331 -1.53 34.57 -0.74
CA LEU A 331 -2.07 34.14 0.57
C LEU A 331 -1.75 35.13 1.70
N HIS A 332 -2.26 36.35 1.58
CA HIS A 332 -2.26 37.36 2.63
C HIS A 332 -3.71 37.79 2.90
N PRO A 333 -4.16 37.91 4.17
CA PRO A 333 -5.55 38.25 4.46
C PRO A 333 -6.04 39.51 3.74
N ARG A 334 -5.24 40.58 3.77
CA ARG A 334 -5.58 41.83 3.05
C ARG A 334 -5.62 41.71 1.53
N MET A 335 -4.84 40.81 0.93
CA MET A 335 -4.86 40.61 -0.53
C MET A 335 -6.09 39.82 -0.97
N LEU A 336 -6.68 39.05 -0.06
CA LEU A 336 -7.90 38.27 -0.28
C LEU A 336 -9.16 38.99 0.23
N ASP A 337 -9.08 40.29 0.53
CA ASP A 337 -10.17 41.10 1.10
C ASP A 337 -10.72 40.58 2.46
N VAL A 338 -9.87 39.91 3.25
CA VAL A 338 -10.25 39.37 4.55
C VAL A 338 -9.89 40.36 5.65
N HIS A 339 -10.94 40.90 6.31
CA HIS A 339 -10.78 41.90 7.38
C HIS A 339 -11.16 41.41 8.79
N ARG A 340 -11.81 40.24 8.91
CA ARG A 340 -12.25 39.67 10.19
C ARG A 340 -11.27 38.61 10.69
N LEU A 341 -10.95 38.62 11.98
CA LEU A 341 -10.04 37.67 12.65
C LEU A 341 -10.34 36.19 12.33
N GLU A 342 -11.63 35.84 12.24
CA GLU A 342 -12.08 34.49 11.93
C GLU A 342 -11.72 34.07 10.51
N GLY A 343 -11.89 34.98 9.53
CA GLY A 343 -11.46 34.79 8.16
C GLY A 343 -9.94 34.81 8.02
N GLU A 344 -9.24 35.68 8.75
CA GLU A 344 -7.77 35.70 8.77
C GLU A 344 -7.23 34.34 9.20
N THR A 345 -7.88 33.70 10.18
CA THR A 345 -7.53 32.34 10.60
C THR A 345 -7.62 31.32 9.45
N VAL A 346 -8.61 31.44 8.56
CA VAL A 346 -8.77 30.55 7.40
C VAL A 346 -7.58 30.69 6.46
N VAL A 347 -7.19 31.92 6.13
CA VAL A 347 -5.99 32.19 5.31
C VAL A 347 -4.72 31.69 6.00
N MET A 348 -4.61 31.90 7.30
CA MET A 348 -3.46 31.44 8.10
C MET A 348 -3.32 29.92 8.14
N LEU A 349 -4.43 29.17 8.13
CA LEU A 349 -4.40 27.71 8.05
C LEU A 349 -4.13 27.18 6.65
N PHE A 350 -4.39 27.99 5.61
CA PHE A 350 -4.09 27.63 4.23
C PHE A 350 -2.59 27.72 3.93
N ARG A 351 -1.89 28.66 4.57
CA ARG A 351 -0.44 28.87 4.35
C ARG A 351 0.43 27.64 4.61
N PRO A 352 0.33 26.92 5.76
CA PRO A 352 1.06 25.68 5.98
C PRO A 352 0.75 24.59 4.94
N LEU A 353 -0.51 24.47 4.53
CA LEU A 353 -0.92 23.54 3.47
C LEU A 353 -0.19 23.84 2.15
N MET A 354 0.01 25.11 1.79
CA MET A 354 0.78 25.49 0.60
C MET A 354 2.25 25.17 0.71
N VAL A 355 2.84 25.43 1.87
CA VAL A 355 4.25 25.09 2.12
C VAL A 355 4.44 23.58 1.96
N ASP A 356 3.59 22.75 2.56
CA ASP A 356 3.66 21.30 2.42
C ASP A 356 3.50 20.84 0.96
N LEU A 357 2.60 21.45 0.19
CA LEU A 357 2.42 21.10 -1.23
C LEU A 357 3.60 21.53 -2.10
N LEU A 358 4.21 22.69 -1.82
CA LEU A 358 5.44 23.14 -2.46
C LEU A 358 6.62 22.20 -2.13
N GLU A 359 6.78 21.82 -0.86
CA GLU A 359 7.80 20.86 -0.42
C GLU A 359 7.56 19.46 -1.04
N ALA A 360 6.30 19.02 -1.15
CA ALA A 360 5.93 17.78 -1.85
C ALA A 360 6.33 17.77 -3.33
N SER A 361 6.37 18.95 -3.98
CA SER A 361 6.87 19.13 -5.35
C SER A 361 8.40 19.11 -5.46
N GLY A 362 9.12 18.98 -4.34
CA GLY A 362 10.57 19.02 -4.24
C GLY A 362 11.15 20.44 -4.19
N MET A 363 10.40 21.41 -3.66
CA MET A 363 10.93 22.75 -3.32
C MET A 363 11.59 22.69 -1.93
N GLU A 364 12.68 23.43 -1.73
CA GLU A 364 13.34 23.50 -0.43
C GLU A 364 12.46 24.23 0.61
N PRO A 365 12.46 23.83 1.90
CA PRO A 365 11.57 24.40 2.91
C PRO A 365 11.70 25.92 3.09
N GLN A 366 12.91 26.45 2.94
CA GLN A 366 13.16 27.90 3.04
C GLN A 366 12.58 28.66 1.84
N GLU A 367 12.72 28.09 0.64
CA GLU A 367 12.17 28.65 -0.60
C GLU A 367 10.63 28.62 -0.55
N ALA A 368 10.04 27.50 -0.14
CA ALA A 368 8.59 27.35 -0.01
C ALA A 368 7.97 28.38 0.94
N ARG A 369 8.65 28.68 2.05
CA ARG A 369 8.21 29.73 3.00
C ARG A 369 8.41 31.14 2.46
N ALA A 370 9.48 31.36 1.69
CA ALA A 370 9.80 32.67 1.12
C ALA A 370 8.82 33.10 0.01
N VAL A 371 8.13 32.15 -0.62
CA VAL A 371 7.06 32.46 -1.59
C VAL A 371 5.88 33.17 -0.93
N LEU A 372 5.59 32.85 0.34
CA LEU A 372 4.45 33.42 1.04
C LEU A 372 4.70 34.89 1.40
N PRO A 373 3.71 35.79 1.23
CA PRO A 373 3.84 37.19 1.62
C PRO A 373 4.05 37.32 3.13
N PRO A 374 4.89 38.27 3.60
CA PRO A 374 5.06 38.54 5.03
C PRO A 374 3.74 39.04 5.65
N LEU A 375 3.51 38.72 6.92
CA LEU A 375 2.32 39.10 7.69
C LEU A 375 2.53 40.36 8.50
#